data_AF-A0A2E6AHV6-F1
#
_entry.id   AF-A0A2E6AHV6-F1
#
_cell.length_a   1.000
_cell.length_b   1.000
_cell.length_c   1.000
_cell.angle_alpha   90.00
_cell.angle_beta   90.00
_cell.angle_gamma   90.00
#
_symmetry.space_group_name_H-M   'P 1'
#
loop_
_entity.id
_entity.type
_entity.pdbx_description
1 polymer ?
#
loop_
_entity_poly.entity_id
_entity_poly.type
_entity_poly.pdbx_seq_one_letter_code
_entity_poly.pdbx_strand_id
1 'polypeptide(L)'
;MFGSMATGMEPLISRQTTVWRCLDRPRLFAGAWKKGLWRRRDFDDSSWYQGTGVFGYGDADVTTVLSYGDNPQQKPVSALFRTRFRLPSPSNAVVLGGRLCCDDGAIVYVNGTEVFRFNLPRGEVRHDTFALRSVGPDLKSERNWRPFVVPLSLVNDGENLMAVSAHQATSTSGDLAMSLELYALDDKEAADFQEEVKTYAADSGTGSSARIQISPVSRLKFATD
;
A
#
# COMPACT_ATOMS: atom_id res chain seq x y z
N MET A 1 -15.74 14.44 -3.84
CA MET A 1 -14.88 14.53 -5.03
C MET A 1 -13.57 15.14 -4.60
N PHE A 2 -12.55 14.33 -4.33
CA PHE A 2 -11.21 14.85 -4.15
C PHE A 2 -10.69 15.22 -5.54
N GLY A 3 -10.59 16.52 -5.80
CA GLY A 3 -9.96 17.03 -7.00
C GLY A 3 -8.52 16.53 -7.03
N SER A 4 -8.13 15.92 -8.14
CA SER A 4 -6.75 15.69 -8.53
C SER A 4 -5.92 16.92 -8.16
N MET A 5 -5.08 16.82 -7.13
CA MET A 5 -4.00 17.80 -7.00
C MET A 5 -3.20 17.78 -8.31
N ALA A 6 -2.81 18.97 -8.73
CA ALA A 6 -2.38 19.29 -10.08
C ALA A 6 -1.30 18.32 -10.61
N THR A 7 -1.69 17.64 -11.68
CA THR A 7 -0.92 17.33 -12.90
C THR A 7 0.40 18.11 -13.01
N GLY A 8 1.52 17.43 -12.74
CA GLY A 8 2.88 17.97 -12.93
C GLY A 8 3.99 17.11 -12.30
N MET A 9 3.69 16.36 -11.25
CA MET A 9 4.64 15.46 -10.60
C MET A 9 4.71 14.09 -11.27
N GLU A 10 5.91 13.65 -11.64
CA GLU A 10 6.14 12.26 -12.00
C GLU A 10 6.10 11.39 -10.73
N PRO A 11 5.21 10.39 -10.66
CA PRO A 11 5.16 9.51 -9.51
C PRO A 11 6.41 8.62 -9.43
N LEU A 12 6.88 8.36 -8.20
CA LEU A 12 7.87 7.31 -7.92
C LEU A 12 7.30 5.91 -8.15
N ILE A 13 5.98 5.75 -7.89
CA ILE A 13 5.19 4.58 -8.21
C ILE A 13 3.90 5.06 -8.88
N SER A 14 3.74 4.73 -10.15
CA SER A 14 2.56 5.02 -10.96
C SER A 14 1.62 3.83 -10.99
N ARG A 15 0.31 4.08 -10.83
CA ARG A 15 -0.70 3.05 -11.11
C ARG A 15 -0.54 2.51 -12.53
N GLN A 16 -0.30 3.36 -13.52
CA GLN A 16 -0.33 2.95 -14.93
C GLN A 16 0.95 2.27 -15.41
N THR A 17 2.11 2.76 -14.98
CA THR A 17 3.40 2.41 -15.61
C THR A 17 4.33 1.60 -14.71
N THR A 18 4.14 1.60 -13.38
CA THR A 18 5.04 0.86 -12.50
C THR A 18 4.71 -0.62 -12.52
N VAL A 19 5.72 -1.42 -12.87
CA VAL A 19 5.64 -2.87 -12.84
C VAL A 19 5.77 -3.37 -11.40
N TRP A 20 4.85 -4.26 -11.01
CA TRP A 20 4.90 -4.97 -9.74
C TRP A 20 5.14 -6.45 -9.97
N ARG A 21 5.92 -7.06 -9.08
CA ARG A 21 6.03 -8.51 -8.90
C ARG A 21 4.98 -8.97 -7.91
N CYS A 22 4.26 -10.03 -8.24
CA CYS A 22 3.08 -10.46 -7.52
C CYS A 22 3.11 -11.96 -7.22
N LEU A 23 2.58 -12.33 -6.06
CA LEU A 23 2.38 -13.72 -5.65
C LEU A 23 0.98 -13.86 -5.06
N ASP A 24 0.17 -14.72 -5.66
CA ASP A 24 -1.28 -14.84 -5.44
C ASP A 24 -1.75 -16.26 -5.03
N ARG A 25 -0.94 -17.32 -5.21
CA ARG A 25 -1.29 -18.74 -4.90
C ARG A 25 -0.66 -19.37 -3.63
N PRO A 26 -1.35 -19.42 -2.46
CA PRO A 26 -0.89 -19.90 -1.13
C PRO A 26 -0.13 -21.22 -1.12
N ARG A 27 -0.43 -22.13 -2.06
CA ARG A 27 0.23 -23.44 -2.11
C ARG A 27 1.73 -23.38 -2.44
N LEU A 28 2.26 -22.22 -2.85
CA LEU A 28 3.70 -21.95 -2.99
C LEU A 28 4.30 -21.12 -1.82
N PHE A 29 3.51 -20.75 -0.82
CA PHE A 29 3.84 -19.65 0.13
C PHE A 29 4.50 -20.05 1.44
N ALA A 30 4.67 -21.33 1.74
CA ALA A 30 5.30 -21.73 3.00
C ALA A 30 6.75 -21.21 3.14
N GLY A 31 7.43 -20.90 2.02
CA GLY A 31 8.78 -20.32 2.00
C GLY A 31 8.83 -18.80 2.13
N ALA A 32 8.02 -18.06 1.36
CA ALA A 32 8.06 -16.59 1.32
C ALA A 32 7.50 -15.93 2.59
N TRP A 33 6.45 -16.52 3.19
CA TRP A 33 5.93 -16.05 4.49
C TRP A 33 6.77 -16.54 5.66
N LYS A 34 7.49 -17.67 5.54
CA LYS A 34 8.40 -18.11 6.60
C LYS A 34 9.40 -17.00 6.87
N LYS A 35 9.30 -16.41 8.06
CA LYS A 35 10.17 -15.33 8.58
C LYS A 35 9.97 -13.95 7.95
N GLY A 36 8.92 -13.71 7.15
CA GLY A 36 8.59 -12.38 6.63
C GLY A 36 9.66 -11.77 5.71
N LEU A 37 10.49 -12.62 5.09
CA LEU A 37 11.63 -12.21 4.26
C LEU A 37 11.21 -11.44 3.00
N TRP A 38 10.01 -11.72 2.48
CA TRP A 38 9.44 -11.05 1.30
C TRP A 38 9.30 -9.53 1.44
N ARG A 39 9.46 -8.95 2.64
CA ARG A 39 9.44 -7.49 2.85
C ARG A 39 10.84 -6.87 2.77
N ARG A 40 11.89 -7.70 2.75
CA ARG A 40 13.28 -7.25 2.72
C ARG A 40 13.73 -6.96 1.28
N ARG A 41 14.64 -5.99 1.13
CA ARG A 41 15.18 -5.55 -0.16
C ARG A 41 15.92 -6.65 -0.94
N ASP A 42 16.58 -7.55 -0.20
CA ASP A 42 17.44 -8.63 -0.71
C ASP A 42 16.68 -9.92 -1.06
N PHE A 43 15.37 -9.96 -0.81
CA PHE A 43 14.54 -11.11 -1.19
C PHE A 43 14.47 -11.25 -2.71
N ASP A 44 14.73 -12.47 -3.19
CA ASP A 44 14.60 -12.84 -4.59
C ASP A 44 13.13 -13.17 -4.92
N ASP A 45 12.50 -12.24 -5.63
CA ASP A 45 11.14 -12.35 -6.18
C ASP A 45 11.15 -12.62 -7.69
N SER A 46 12.27 -13.06 -8.28
CA SER A 46 12.37 -13.29 -9.74
C SER A 46 11.38 -14.30 -10.31
N SER A 47 10.88 -15.23 -9.47
CA SER A 47 9.85 -16.21 -9.84
C SER A 47 8.43 -15.68 -9.76
N TRP A 48 8.22 -14.47 -9.22
CA TRP A 48 6.90 -13.85 -9.12
C TRP A 48 6.52 -13.27 -10.48
N TYR A 49 5.27 -13.47 -10.87
CA TYR A 49 4.80 -12.91 -12.13
C TYR A 49 4.67 -11.38 -12.02
N GLN A 50 4.62 -10.72 -13.16
CA GLN A 50 4.65 -9.26 -13.24
C GLN A 50 3.35 -8.71 -13.82
N GLY A 51 3.00 -7.49 -13.43
CA GLY A 51 1.90 -6.73 -14.01
C GLY A 51 1.96 -5.24 -13.68
N THR A 52 0.96 -4.48 -14.10
CA THR A 52 0.78 -3.05 -13.83
C THR A 52 -0.69 -2.73 -13.53
N GLY A 53 -0.99 -1.53 -13.04
CA GLY A 53 -2.36 -1.06 -12.83
C GLY A 53 -3.03 -1.61 -11.59
N VAL A 54 -4.30 -1.99 -11.74
CA VAL A 54 -5.10 -2.60 -10.67
C VAL A 54 -4.91 -4.10 -10.72
N PHE A 55 -4.46 -4.65 -9.60
CA PHE A 55 -4.32 -6.08 -9.39
C PHE A 55 -5.58 -6.61 -8.73
N GLY A 56 -6.23 -7.61 -9.32
CA GLY A 56 -7.46 -8.11 -8.75
C GLY A 56 -8.21 -9.15 -9.54
N TYR A 57 -9.48 -9.31 -9.21
CA TYR A 57 -10.51 -10.00 -9.99
C TYR A 57 -11.89 -9.49 -9.56
N GLY A 58 -12.94 -9.81 -10.32
CA GLY A 58 -14.33 -9.45 -9.99
C GLY A 58 -14.72 -8.03 -10.44
N ASP A 59 -13.75 -7.12 -10.57
CA ASP A 59 -13.95 -5.74 -11.02
C ASP A 59 -13.60 -5.49 -12.49
N ALA A 60 -14.33 -4.55 -13.11
CA ALA A 60 -14.15 -4.19 -14.51
C ALA A 60 -12.89 -3.36 -14.80
N ASP A 61 -12.30 -2.69 -13.81
CA ASP A 61 -11.10 -1.87 -13.96
C ASP A 61 -9.81 -2.62 -13.57
N VAL A 62 -9.90 -3.92 -13.31
CA VAL A 62 -8.75 -4.82 -13.11
C VAL A 62 -7.94 -4.93 -14.41
N THR A 63 -6.67 -4.56 -14.35
CA THR A 63 -5.74 -4.63 -15.49
C THR A 63 -4.76 -5.81 -15.36
N THR A 64 -4.44 -6.23 -14.13
CA THR A 64 -3.67 -7.45 -13.87
C THR A 64 -4.51 -8.43 -13.06
N VAL A 65 -4.90 -9.53 -13.68
CA VAL A 65 -5.75 -10.53 -13.04
C VAL A 65 -4.94 -11.38 -12.04
N LEU A 66 -5.42 -11.47 -10.80
CA LEU A 66 -4.92 -12.42 -9.81
C LEU A 66 -5.65 -13.76 -9.93
N SER A 67 -4.94 -14.85 -9.69
CA SER A 67 -5.52 -16.18 -9.51
C SER A 67 -6.17 -16.30 -8.13
N TYR A 68 -7.44 -16.68 -8.09
CA TYR A 68 -8.14 -17.04 -6.85
C TYR A 68 -8.08 -18.55 -6.53
N GLY A 69 -7.17 -19.30 -7.19
CA GLY A 69 -7.08 -20.76 -7.07
C GLY A 69 -8.22 -21.51 -7.78
N ASP A 70 -8.29 -22.82 -7.57
CA ASP A 70 -9.21 -23.72 -8.29
C ASP A 70 -10.59 -23.83 -7.63
N ASN A 71 -10.72 -23.38 -6.37
CA ASN A 71 -11.96 -23.46 -5.60
C ASN A 71 -12.47 -22.04 -5.27
N PRO A 72 -13.52 -21.55 -5.95
CA PRO A 72 -14.06 -20.22 -5.69
C PRO A 72 -14.71 -20.08 -4.30
N GLN A 73 -14.96 -21.18 -3.59
CA GLN A 73 -15.45 -21.20 -2.21
C GLN A 73 -14.31 -21.20 -1.16
N GLN A 74 -13.06 -21.35 -1.60
CA GLN A 74 -11.86 -21.41 -0.75
C GLN A 74 -10.70 -20.67 -1.42
N LYS A 75 -10.90 -19.38 -1.68
CA LYS A 75 -9.91 -18.51 -2.29
C LYS A 75 -8.74 -18.22 -1.32
N PRO A 76 -7.55 -17.91 -1.84
CA PRO A 76 -6.46 -17.33 -1.07
C PRO A 76 -6.90 -16.12 -0.27
N VAL A 77 -6.55 -16.09 1.03
CA VAL A 77 -6.89 -14.94 1.89
C VAL A 77 -6.06 -13.72 1.52
N SER A 78 -4.82 -13.91 1.04
CA SER A 78 -3.89 -12.81 0.78
C SER A 78 -3.14 -12.94 -0.53
N ALA A 79 -2.75 -11.80 -1.10
CA ALA A 79 -1.78 -11.67 -2.18
C ALA A 79 -0.64 -10.73 -1.78
N LEU A 80 0.57 -11.02 -2.26
CA LEU A 80 1.78 -10.24 -2.00
C LEU A 80 2.24 -9.50 -3.23
N PHE A 81 2.74 -8.29 -3.03
CA PHE A 81 3.19 -7.38 -4.08
C PHE A 81 4.51 -6.74 -3.70
N ARG A 82 5.41 -6.63 -4.67
CA ARG A 82 6.72 -6.00 -4.53
C ARG A 82 7.02 -5.15 -5.76
N THR A 83 7.50 -3.93 -5.53
CA THR A 83 8.09 -3.12 -6.59
C THR A 83 9.25 -2.29 -6.05
N ARG A 84 10.19 -1.96 -6.94
CA ARG A 84 11.31 -1.08 -6.64
C ARG A 84 10.98 0.30 -7.14
N PHE A 85 11.30 1.32 -6.35
CA PHE A 85 11.21 2.72 -6.75
C PHE A 85 12.53 3.42 -6.46
N ARG A 86 12.81 4.51 -7.19
CA ARG A 86 14.06 5.26 -7.04
C ARG A 86 13.80 6.66 -6.52
N LEU A 87 14.38 7.02 -5.38
CA LEU A 87 14.44 8.40 -4.91
C LEU A 87 15.68 9.09 -5.54
N PRO A 88 15.52 10.15 -6.34
CA PRO A 88 16.66 10.87 -6.94
C PRO A 88 17.60 11.45 -5.87
N SER A 89 18.87 11.68 -6.22
CA SER A 89 19.83 12.39 -5.38
C SER A 89 20.60 13.42 -6.22
N PRO A 90 20.52 14.73 -5.92
CA PRO A 90 19.76 15.31 -4.80
C PRO A 90 18.24 15.20 -5.02
N SER A 91 17.48 15.13 -3.92
CA SER A 91 16.02 15.28 -3.90
C SER A 91 15.65 16.53 -3.11
N ASN A 92 14.64 17.26 -3.59
CA ASN A 92 13.96 18.32 -2.84
C ASN A 92 12.80 17.78 -1.98
N ALA A 93 12.55 16.47 -2.00
CA ALA A 93 11.49 15.88 -1.21
C ALA A 93 11.78 16.06 0.28
N VAL A 94 10.72 16.30 1.05
CA VAL A 94 10.75 16.32 2.52
C VAL A 94 9.99 15.15 3.13
N VAL A 95 9.13 14.51 2.34
CA VAL A 95 8.35 13.31 2.69
C VAL A 95 7.94 12.59 1.39
N LEU A 96 7.57 11.31 1.47
CA LEU A 96 6.84 10.67 0.37
C LEU A 96 5.36 10.55 0.72
N GLY A 97 4.49 10.89 -0.22
CA GLY A 97 3.04 10.72 -0.12
C GLY A 97 2.59 9.49 -0.90
N GLY A 98 1.93 8.55 -0.22
CA GLY A 98 1.40 7.33 -0.81
C GLY A 98 -0.12 7.33 -0.83
N ARG A 99 -0.72 6.76 -1.87
CA ARG A 99 -2.17 6.51 -1.95
C ARG A 99 -2.39 5.02 -2.21
N LEU A 100 -3.17 4.37 -1.35
CA LEU A 100 -3.53 2.96 -1.49
C LEU A 100 -5.02 2.81 -1.80
N CYS A 101 -5.34 2.04 -2.82
CA CYS A 101 -6.67 1.53 -3.08
C CYS A 101 -6.62 0.02 -2.84
N CYS A 102 -7.44 -0.51 -1.93
CA CYS A 102 -7.47 -1.93 -1.65
C CYS A 102 -8.84 -2.42 -1.19
N ASP A 103 -9.10 -3.70 -1.50
CA ASP A 103 -10.26 -4.45 -1.08
C ASP A 103 -9.83 -5.87 -0.63
N ASP A 104 -9.94 -6.25 0.65
CA ASP A 104 -10.61 -5.58 1.76
C ASP A 104 -9.65 -4.89 2.74
N GLY A 105 -8.43 -5.40 2.88
CA GLY A 105 -7.46 -4.94 3.86
C GLY A 105 -6.06 -5.03 3.32
N ALA A 106 -5.15 -4.21 3.85
CA ALA A 106 -3.79 -4.21 3.36
C ALA A 106 -2.79 -3.67 4.38
N ILE A 107 -1.55 -4.09 4.21
CA ILE A 107 -0.39 -3.58 4.95
C ILE A 107 0.73 -3.26 3.98
N VAL A 108 1.32 -2.07 4.14
CA VAL A 108 2.35 -1.51 3.27
C VAL A 108 3.67 -1.40 4.03
N TYR A 109 4.75 -1.81 3.39
CA TYR A 109 6.10 -1.76 3.90
C TYR A 109 7.01 -1.00 2.95
N VAL A 110 7.93 -0.23 3.53
CA VAL A 110 9.05 0.39 2.82
C VAL A 110 10.33 -0.14 3.43
N ASN A 111 11.18 -0.74 2.59
CA ASN A 111 12.45 -1.34 3.00
C ASN A 111 12.33 -2.28 4.23
N GLY A 112 11.20 -2.99 4.34
CA GLY A 112 10.91 -3.92 5.43
C GLY A 112 10.22 -3.31 6.65
N THR A 113 10.08 -1.99 6.73
CA THR A 113 9.39 -1.29 7.82
C THR A 113 7.93 -1.05 7.46
N GLU A 114 7.00 -1.38 8.35
CA GLU A 114 5.58 -1.08 8.17
C GLU A 114 5.35 0.42 8.21
N VAL A 115 4.71 0.97 7.16
CA VAL A 115 4.42 2.41 7.04
C VAL A 115 2.92 2.71 7.01
N PHE A 116 2.10 1.72 6.67
CA PHE A 116 0.66 1.87 6.62
C PHE A 116 -0.06 0.53 6.81
N ARG A 117 -1.18 0.56 7.53
CA ARG A 117 -2.05 -0.59 7.75
C ARG A 117 -3.51 -0.15 7.66
N PHE A 118 -4.28 -0.86 6.87
CA PHE A 118 -5.70 -0.61 6.70
C PHE A 118 -6.50 -1.91 6.90
N ASN A 119 -7.53 -1.82 7.75
CA ASN A 119 -8.55 -2.87 7.93
C ASN A 119 -8.00 -4.26 8.28
N LEU A 120 -6.90 -4.32 9.04
CA LEU A 120 -6.27 -5.55 9.51
C LEU A 120 -6.15 -5.53 11.05
N PRO A 121 -6.14 -6.70 11.72
CA PRO A 121 -5.91 -6.77 13.16
C PRO A 121 -4.55 -6.17 13.53
N ARG A 122 -4.40 -5.72 14.78
CA ARG A 122 -3.07 -5.30 15.30
C ARG A 122 -2.16 -6.52 15.44
N GLY A 123 -0.85 -6.29 15.40
CA GLY A 123 0.16 -7.33 15.59
C GLY A 123 0.59 -8.03 14.29
N GLU A 124 1.06 -9.27 14.43
CA GLU A 124 1.60 -10.05 13.32
C GLU A 124 0.51 -10.36 12.28
N VAL A 125 0.81 -10.07 11.01
CA VAL A 125 -0.03 -10.43 9.86
C VAL A 125 0.61 -11.61 9.14
N ARG A 126 -0.19 -12.63 8.88
CA ARG A 126 0.17 -13.87 8.18
C ARG A 126 -0.69 -14.03 6.93
N HIS A 127 -0.31 -14.95 6.05
CA HIS A 127 -1.05 -15.25 4.81
C HIS A 127 -2.52 -15.64 5.00
N ASP A 128 -2.89 -16.12 6.18
CA ASP A 128 -4.22 -16.56 6.58
C ASP A 128 -4.94 -15.53 7.47
N THR A 129 -4.35 -14.35 7.66
CA THR A 129 -4.99 -13.25 8.39
C THR A 129 -6.05 -12.61 7.50
N PHE A 130 -7.30 -12.63 7.95
CA PHE A 130 -8.38 -11.92 7.26
C PHE A 130 -8.38 -10.42 7.58
N ALA A 131 -8.93 -9.63 6.67
CA ALA A 131 -9.35 -8.26 6.96
C ALA A 131 -10.45 -8.26 8.04
N LEU A 132 -10.54 -7.17 8.81
CA LEU A 132 -11.47 -7.09 9.96
C LEU A 132 -12.94 -7.09 9.56
N ARG A 133 -13.24 -6.60 8.35
CA ARG A 133 -14.59 -6.53 7.76
C ARG A 133 -14.47 -6.32 6.25
N SER A 134 -15.54 -6.57 5.51
CA SER A 134 -15.55 -6.23 4.08
C SER A 134 -15.51 -4.73 3.84
N VAL A 135 -14.84 -4.28 2.80
CA VAL A 135 -14.87 -2.89 2.35
C VAL A 135 -16.14 -2.68 1.53
N GLY A 136 -16.90 -1.65 1.93
CA GLY A 136 -18.11 -1.25 1.24
C GLY A 136 -18.35 0.24 1.46
N PRO A 137 -19.58 0.74 1.25
CA PRO A 137 -19.93 2.15 1.47
C PRO A 137 -19.49 2.67 2.86
N ASP A 138 -19.59 1.82 3.89
CA ASP A 138 -19.24 2.14 5.28
C ASP A 138 -17.73 2.38 5.49
N LEU A 139 -16.90 1.87 4.60
CA LEU A 139 -15.44 2.11 4.55
C LEU A 139 -15.05 3.03 3.38
N LYS A 140 -16.00 3.87 2.95
CA LYS A 140 -15.84 4.83 1.86
C LYS A 140 -15.57 4.16 0.51
N SER A 141 -16.14 2.99 0.21
CA SER A 141 -15.98 2.25 -1.07
C SER A 141 -14.56 1.67 -1.30
N GLU A 142 -14.54 0.50 -1.94
CA GLU A 142 -13.34 -0.22 -2.43
C GLU A 142 -12.43 0.67 -3.30
N ARG A 143 -12.98 1.68 -3.97
CA ARG A 143 -12.30 2.51 -4.99
C ARG A 143 -11.66 3.78 -4.45
N ASN A 144 -11.82 4.08 -3.16
CA ASN A 144 -11.27 5.30 -2.60
C ASN A 144 -9.78 5.15 -2.25
N TRP A 145 -9.02 6.17 -2.64
CA TRP A 145 -7.64 6.31 -2.24
C TRP A 145 -7.51 6.58 -0.75
N ARG A 146 -6.59 5.84 -0.12
CA ARG A 146 -6.25 5.94 1.29
C ARG A 146 -4.86 6.56 1.37
N PRO A 147 -4.76 7.86 1.70
CA PRO A 147 -3.49 8.55 1.75
C PRO A 147 -2.70 8.13 2.99
N PHE A 148 -1.38 8.01 2.84
CA PHE A 148 -0.43 7.74 3.92
C PHE A 148 0.90 8.42 3.62
N VAL A 149 1.74 8.58 4.65
CA VAL A 149 3.06 9.20 4.49
C VAL A 149 4.18 8.21 4.77
N VAL A 150 5.30 8.37 4.07
CA VAL A 150 6.54 7.64 4.33
C VAL A 150 7.61 8.67 4.73
N PRO A 151 8.11 8.61 5.96
CA PRO A 151 9.23 9.44 6.39
C PRO A 151 10.48 9.17 5.57
N LEU A 152 11.24 10.21 5.22
CA LEU A 152 12.48 10.04 4.46
C LEU A 152 13.55 9.24 5.20
N SER A 153 13.48 9.16 6.53
CA SER A 153 14.37 8.31 7.35
C SER A 153 14.19 6.80 7.10
N LEU A 154 13.13 6.38 6.40
CA LEU A 154 12.89 4.98 6.04
C LEU A 154 13.33 4.63 4.62
N VAL A 155 13.78 5.62 3.84
CA VAL A 155 14.24 5.45 2.46
C VAL A 155 15.71 5.80 2.32
N ASN A 156 16.33 5.24 1.30
CA ASN A 156 17.69 5.52 0.90
C ASN A 156 17.66 6.38 -0.35
N ASP A 157 18.72 7.15 -0.58
CA ASP A 157 18.97 7.69 -1.92
C ASP A 157 19.10 6.54 -2.92
N GLY A 158 18.52 6.73 -4.11
CA GLY A 158 18.47 5.69 -5.12
C GLY A 158 17.39 4.66 -4.82
N GLU A 159 17.75 3.38 -4.89
CA GLU A 159 16.79 2.28 -4.94
C GLU A 159 16.19 1.92 -3.56
N ASN A 160 14.87 1.79 -3.55
CA ASN A 160 14.06 1.38 -2.40
C ASN A 160 13.06 0.31 -2.80
N LEU A 161 12.56 -0.43 -1.81
CA LEU A 161 11.53 -1.43 -1.99
C LEU A 161 10.21 -0.96 -1.37
N MET A 162 9.14 -1.00 -2.15
CA MET A 162 7.76 -0.97 -1.70
C MET A 162 7.20 -2.39 -1.72
N ALA A 163 6.56 -2.81 -0.63
CA ALA A 163 5.97 -4.13 -0.51
C ALA A 163 4.58 -4.05 0.12
N VAL A 164 3.59 -4.76 -0.44
CA VAL A 164 2.21 -4.75 0.02
C VAL A 164 1.72 -6.17 0.23
N SER A 165 0.96 -6.40 1.30
CA SER A 165 0.13 -7.60 1.45
C SER A 165 -1.32 -7.16 1.48
N ALA A 166 -2.10 -7.60 0.49
CA ALA A 166 -3.55 -7.38 0.43
C ALA A 166 -4.28 -8.61 0.96
N HIS A 167 -5.41 -8.42 1.64
CA HIS A 167 -6.14 -9.43 2.38
C HIS A 167 -7.65 -9.27 2.17
N GLN A 168 -8.34 -10.39 2.04
CA GLN A 168 -9.80 -10.44 1.97
C GLN A 168 -10.40 -10.58 3.36
N ALA A 169 -11.65 -10.19 3.53
CA ALA A 169 -12.44 -10.39 4.74
C ALA A 169 -13.07 -11.80 4.77
N THR A 170 -13.26 -12.43 3.61
CA THR A 170 -13.81 -13.79 3.50
C THR A 170 -13.10 -14.59 2.40
N SER A 171 -13.05 -15.93 2.51
CA SER A 171 -12.47 -16.81 1.47
C SER A 171 -13.40 -17.04 0.29
N THR A 172 -14.60 -16.46 0.32
CA THR A 172 -15.65 -16.57 -0.70
C THR A 172 -15.90 -15.23 -1.39
N SER A 173 -15.03 -14.23 -1.19
CA SER A 173 -15.22 -12.88 -1.73
C SER A 173 -15.40 -12.92 -3.24
N GLY A 174 -16.30 -12.10 -3.79
CA GLY A 174 -16.53 -11.99 -5.23
C GLY A 174 -15.35 -11.34 -5.96
N ASP A 175 -14.66 -10.45 -5.26
CA ASP A 175 -13.66 -9.51 -5.73
C ASP A 175 -12.45 -9.44 -4.79
N LEU A 176 -11.39 -8.81 -5.31
CA LEU A 176 -10.22 -8.30 -4.60
C LEU A 176 -9.60 -7.27 -5.53
N ALA A 177 -9.18 -6.13 -4.97
CA ALA A 177 -8.45 -5.10 -5.72
C ALA A 177 -7.26 -4.57 -4.92
N MET A 178 -6.17 -4.23 -5.60
CA MET A 178 -5.02 -3.52 -5.06
C MET A 178 -4.40 -2.62 -6.13
N SER A 179 -4.24 -1.34 -5.82
CA SER A 179 -3.36 -0.42 -6.55
C SER A 179 -2.75 0.61 -5.61
N LEU A 180 -1.58 1.14 -5.96
CA LEU A 180 -0.84 2.08 -5.13
C LEU A 180 -0.12 3.11 -5.99
N GLU A 181 -0.10 4.35 -5.52
CA GLU A 181 0.72 5.43 -6.05
C GLU A 181 1.64 5.99 -4.97
N LEU A 182 2.82 6.47 -5.37
CA LEU A 182 3.79 7.09 -4.47
C LEU A 182 4.44 8.30 -5.15
N TYR A 183 4.56 9.39 -4.40
CA TYR A 183 5.11 10.66 -4.86
C TYR A 183 6.20 11.12 -3.89
N ALA A 184 7.26 11.72 -4.42
CA ALA A 184 8.18 12.54 -3.64
C ALA A 184 7.59 13.95 -3.55
N LEU A 185 7.40 14.47 -2.34
CA LEU A 185 6.73 15.74 -2.11
C LEU A 185 7.72 16.77 -1.56
N ASP A 186 7.78 17.94 -2.19
CA ASP A 186 8.47 19.11 -1.64
C ASP A 186 7.68 19.73 -0.46
N ASP A 187 8.18 20.82 0.13
CA ASP A 187 7.54 21.47 1.27
C ASP A 187 6.09 21.88 1.02
N LYS A 188 5.80 22.42 -0.18
CA LYS A 188 4.46 22.90 -0.53
C LYS A 188 3.53 21.71 -0.75
N GLU A 189 3.98 20.73 -1.52
CA GLU A 189 3.20 19.54 -1.86
C GLU A 189 2.94 18.69 -0.61
N ALA A 190 3.90 18.62 0.31
CA ALA A 190 3.74 17.96 1.59
C ALA A 190 2.64 18.63 2.43
N ALA A 191 2.61 19.96 2.50
CA ALA A 191 1.58 20.69 3.23
C ALA A 191 0.17 20.43 2.66
N ASP A 192 0.02 20.44 1.33
CA ASP A 192 -1.25 20.15 0.67
C ASP A 192 -1.68 18.69 0.92
N PHE A 193 -0.75 17.73 0.78
CA PHE A 193 -1.02 16.30 1.01
C PHE A 193 -1.37 15.98 2.47
N GLN A 194 -0.83 16.73 3.42
CA GLN A 194 -1.21 16.58 4.83
C GLN A 194 -2.68 16.90 5.08
N GLU A 195 -3.25 17.89 4.40
CA GLU A 195 -4.67 18.20 4.53
C GLU A 195 -5.55 17.07 3.96
N GLU A 196 -5.10 16.40 2.89
CA GLU A 196 -5.74 15.19 2.37
C GLU A 196 -5.73 14.06 3.42
N VAL A 197 -4.57 13.79 4.05
CA VAL A 197 -4.43 12.79 5.12
C VAL A 197 -5.33 13.11 6.32
N LYS A 198 -5.37 14.38 6.75
CA LYS A 198 -6.23 14.82 7.86
C LYS A 198 -7.70 14.64 7.55
N THR A 199 -8.12 15.01 6.35
CA THR A 199 -9.51 14.86 5.89
C THR A 199 -9.91 13.38 5.88
N TYR A 200 -9.05 12.52 5.33
CA TYR A 200 -9.29 11.07 5.35
C TYR A 200 -9.40 10.50 6.77
N ALA A 201 -8.51 10.92 7.68
CA ALA A 201 -8.54 10.47 9.08
C ALA A 201 -9.83 10.90 9.80
N ALA A 202 -10.28 12.15 9.60
CA ALA A 202 -11.53 12.65 10.17
C ALA A 202 -12.76 11.88 9.63
N ASP A 203 -12.79 11.62 8.32
CA ASP A 203 -13.93 11.01 7.65
C ASP A 203 -14.06 9.50 7.86
N SER A 204 -12.95 8.81 8.15
CA SER A 204 -12.92 7.35 8.27
C SER A 204 -13.42 6.84 9.63
N GLY A 205 -13.68 7.72 10.60
CA GLY A 205 -14.04 7.35 11.97
C GLY A 205 -12.99 6.50 12.68
N THR A 206 -11.84 6.28 12.04
CA THR A 206 -10.68 5.68 12.67
C THR A 206 -10.13 6.76 13.58
N GLY A 207 -10.26 6.61 14.90
CA GLY A 207 -9.56 7.45 15.87
C GLY A 207 -8.02 7.42 15.75
N SER A 208 -7.49 6.83 14.67
CA SER A 208 -6.10 6.80 14.28
C SER A 208 -5.71 8.16 13.71
N SER A 209 -5.65 9.14 14.61
CA SER A 209 -4.82 10.30 14.41
C SER A 209 -3.36 9.83 14.41
N ALA A 210 -2.90 9.34 13.25
CA ALA A 210 -1.48 9.47 12.93
C ALA A 210 -1.22 10.97 12.89
N ARG A 211 -0.92 11.53 14.07
CA ARG A 211 -0.55 12.94 14.24
C ARG A 211 0.79 13.11 13.54
N ILE A 212 0.73 13.39 12.25
CA ILE A 212 1.87 13.96 11.55
C ILE A 212 1.97 15.41 12.05
N GLN A 213 2.66 15.63 13.17
CA GLN A 213 3.12 16.97 13.54
C GLN A 213 4.33 17.31 12.66
N ILE A 214 4.10 17.99 11.53
CA ILE A 214 5.18 18.75 10.88
C ILE A 214 5.22 20.11 11.58
N SER A 215 6.28 20.38 12.34
CA SER A 215 6.60 21.75 12.73
C SER A 215 7.13 22.51 11.51
N PRO A 216 6.87 23.82 11.35
CA PRO A 216 7.32 24.65 10.22
C PRO A 216 8.84 24.71 10.01
N VAL A 217 9.62 24.06 10.87
CA VAL A 217 11.07 24.01 10.81
C VAL A 217 11.50 22.57 11.10
N SER A 218 12.07 21.94 10.08
CA SER A 218 12.90 20.74 10.09
C SER A 218 13.27 20.17 11.47
N ARG A 219 12.45 19.21 11.95
CA ARG A 219 12.83 18.04 12.76
C ARG A 219 11.57 17.23 13.08
N LEU A 220 11.35 16.15 12.34
CA LEU A 220 10.38 15.12 12.69
C LEU A 220 10.67 14.63 14.12
N LYS A 221 9.74 14.83 15.05
CA LYS A 221 9.68 14.08 16.30
C LYS A 221 8.49 13.13 16.20
N PHE A 222 8.78 11.84 16.08
CA PHE A 222 7.79 10.81 16.32
C PHE A 222 7.57 10.71 17.82
N ALA A 223 6.37 11.03 18.30
CA ALA A 223 5.97 10.65 19.64
C ALA A 223 5.53 9.18 19.59
N THR A 224 6.25 8.32 20.30
CA THR A 224 5.75 6.99 20.69
C THR A 224 5.03 7.15 22.01
N ASP A 225 3.82 6.61 22.12
CA ASP A 225 3.27 6.26 23.43
C ASP A 225 4.10 5.14 24.07
#